data_AF-A0AAW2TEY8-F1
#
_entry.id   AF-A0AAW2TEY8-F1
#
_cell.length_a   1.000
_cell.length_b   1.000
_cell.length_c   1.000
_cell.angle_alpha   90.00
_cell.angle_beta   90.00
_cell.angle_gamma   90.00
#
_symmetry.space_group_name_H-M   'P 1'
#
loop_
_entity.id
_entity.type
_entity.pdbx_description
1 polymer ?
#
loop_
_entity_poly.entity_id
_entity_poly.type
_entity_poly.pdbx_seq_one_letter_code
_entity_poly.pdbx_strand_id
1 'polypeptide(L)'
;MFNIKIQKAYGSLLLAQIGVDAFPDRYSGFKVEGDGYAGTIIQVFFAPGVAGPPWYKEKYLVVDDERRVKVGEFIEGGVLEQGFERYVVTLEAIEKEGKKDERQHRV
;
A
#
# COMPACT_ATOMS: atom_id res chain seq x y z
N MET A 1 -15.07 24.31 13.43
CA MET A 1 -13.89 24.07 12.56
C MET A 1 -13.58 22.58 12.63
N PHE A 2 -14.24 21.78 11.77
CA PHE A 2 -14.17 20.32 11.80
C PHE A 2 -12.83 19.85 11.22
N ASN A 3 -12.24 18.86 11.89
CA ASN A 3 -10.85 18.45 11.79
C ASN A 3 -10.59 17.66 10.49
N ILE A 4 -9.86 18.23 9.53
CA ILE A 4 -9.56 17.68 8.18
C ILE A 4 -8.54 16.52 8.22
N LYS A 5 -8.48 15.73 9.30
CA LYS A 5 -7.46 14.67 9.48
C LYS A 5 -7.92 13.24 9.16
N ILE A 6 -9.13 13.03 8.66
CA ILE A 6 -9.66 11.66 8.42
C ILE A 6 -9.99 11.38 6.93
N GLN A 7 -9.67 12.28 5.99
CA GLN A 7 -9.97 12.09 4.55
C GLN A 7 -8.75 11.94 3.63
N LYS A 8 -7.56 11.59 4.14
CA LYS A 8 -6.36 11.42 3.28
C LYS A 8 -5.51 10.18 3.61
N ALA A 9 -6.15 9.13 4.14
CA ALA A 9 -5.45 7.87 4.38
C ALA A 9 -5.47 6.90 3.18
N TYR A 10 -6.47 7.00 2.31
CA TYR A 10 -6.52 6.26 1.04
C TYR A 10 -5.86 6.98 -0.13
N GLY A 11 -5.30 8.17 0.11
CA GLY A 11 -4.30 8.73 -0.79
C GLY A 11 -3.17 7.71 -0.87
N SER A 12 -3.16 6.91 -1.93
CA SER A 12 -2.31 5.73 -2.16
C SER A 12 -0.82 5.92 -1.82
N LEU A 13 -0.32 7.15 -1.94
CA LEU A 13 1.04 7.54 -1.53
C LEU A 13 1.25 7.45 -0.02
N LEU A 14 0.23 7.72 0.80
CA LEU A 14 0.29 7.49 2.23
C LEU A 14 0.43 6.00 2.54
N LEU A 15 -0.20 5.09 1.79
CA LEU A 15 0.00 3.65 1.99
C LEU A 15 1.45 3.26 1.71
N ALA A 16 2.07 3.82 0.65
CA ALA A 16 3.49 3.61 0.39
C ALA A 16 4.37 4.17 1.53
N GLN A 17 4.07 5.38 2.00
CA GLN A 17 4.78 6.01 3.12
C GLN A 17 4.65 5.20 4.42
N ILE A 18 3.43 4.79 4.79
CA ILE A 18 3.18 3.91 5.95
C ILE A 18 3.96 2.61 5.80
N GLY A 19 4.00 2.02 4.60
CA GLY A 19 4.78 0.82 4.35
C GLY A 19 6.26 1.00 4.66
N VAL A 20 6.86 2.11 4.20
CA VAL A 20 8.27 2.43 4.48
C VAL A 20 8.50 2.72 5.96
N ASP A 21 7.63 3.52 6.59
CA ASP A 21 7.80 3.93 7.98
C ASP A 21 7.56 2.77 8.98
N ALA A 22 6.57 1.91 8.69
CA ALA A 22 6.20 0.79 9.55
C ALA A 22 7.10 -0.43 9.36
N PHE A 23 7.73 -0.57 8.19
CA PHE A 23 8.57 -1.73 7.85
C PHE A 23 9.93 -1.30 7.26
N PRO A 24 10.76 -0.54 7.99
CA PRO A 24 12.06 -0.08 7.50
C PRO A 24 13.04 -1.23 7.21
N ASP A 25 12.88 -2.38 7.88
CA ASP A 25 13.66 -3.59 7.61
C ASP A 25 13.28 -4.27 6.28
N ARG A 26 12.15 -3.89 5.68
CA ARG A 26 11.69 -4.39 4.38
C ARG A 26 11.83 -3.37 3.27
N TYR A 27 11.56 -2.10 3.54
CA TYR A 27 11.55 -1.05 2.52
C TYR A 27 12.49 0.09 2.91
N SER A 28 13.30 0.53 1.97
CA SER A 28 14.25 1.63 2.17
C SER A 28 13.73 2.97 1.65
N GLY A 29 12.64 2.98 0.86
CA GLY A 29 12.04 4.20 0.35
C GLY A 29 11.20 3.95 -0.91
N PHE A 30 10.73 5.06 -1.49
CA PHE A 30 10.04 5.05 -2.78
C PHE A 30 10.20 6.37 -3.54
N LYS A 31 9.97 6.33 -4.85
CA LYS A 31 9.85 7.50 -5.73
C LYS A 31 8.47 7.52 -6.37
N VAL A 32 8.00 8.70 -6.76
CA VAL A 32 6.65 8.92 -7.30
C VAL A 32 6.72 9.72 -8.59
N GLU A 33 5.98 9.26 -9.58
CA GLU A 33 5.69 9.96 -10.83
C GLU A 33 4.16 10.03 -10.99
N GLY A 34 3.57 11.15 -10.63
CA GLY A 34 2.12 11.36 -10.67
C GLY A 34 1.59 12.09 -9.45
N ASP A 35 0.27 12.09 -9.31
CA ASP A 35 -0.49 12.83 -8.30
C ASP A 35 -1.04 11.95 -7.16
N GLY A 36 -0.80 10.64 -7.23
CA GLY A 36 -1.34 9.66 -6.29
C GLY A 36 -2.67 9.03 -6.71
N TYR A 37 -3.21 9.35 -7.89
CA TYR A 37 -4.40 8.71 -8.44
C TYR A 37 -4.04 7.75 -9.59
N ALA A 38 -5.07 7.24 -10.28
CA ALA A 38 -4.90 6.36 -11.44
C ALA A 38 -3.94 6.97 -12.47
N GLY A 39 -3.00 6.16 -12.95
CA GLY A 39 -1.90 6.59 -13.83
C GLY A 39 -0.60 6.88 -13.11
N THR A 40 -0.62 7.16 -11.79
CA THR A 40 0.60 7.33 -10.99
C THR A 40 1.46 6.08 -11.02
N ILE A 41 2.76 6.27 -11.15
CA ILE A 41 3.77 5.21 -11.02
C ILE A 41 4.55 5.46 -9.74
N ILE A 42 4.70 4.41 -8.92
CA ILE A 42 5.65 4.44 -7.82
C ILE A 42 6.75 3.40 -8.05
N GLN A 43 7.98 3.77 -7.69
CA GLN A 43 9.10 2.85 -7.59
C GLN A 43 9.41 2.62 -6.12
N VAL A 44 9.25 1.40 -5.64
CA VAL A 44 9.51 1.02 -4.24
C VAL A 44 10.84 0.29 -4.16
N PHE A 45 11.65 0.64 -3.17
CA PHE A 45 12.97 0.04 -2.92
C PHE A 45 12.92 -0.84 -1.67
N PHE A 46 13.43 -2.06 -1.78
CA PHE A 46 13.61 -2.93 -0.63
C PHE A 46 14.83 -2.52 0.18
N ALA A 47 14.82 -2.86 1.47
CA ALA A 47 15.98 -2.65 2.34
C ALA A 47 17.12 -3.63 1.98
N PRO A 48 18.39 -3.26 2.23
CA PRO A 48 19.51 -4.18 2.05
C PRO A 48 19.31 -5.49 2.80
N GLY A 49 19.59 -6.63 2.15
CA GLY A 49 19.45 -7.96 2.75
C GLY A 49 18.07 -8.60 2.62
N VAL A 50 17.07 -7.89 2.08
CA VAL A 50 15.80 -8.50 1.67
C VAL A 50 16.04 -9.38 0.44
N ALA A 51 15.61 -10.64 0.50
CA ALA A 51 15.75 -11.57 -0.61
C ALA A 51 14.83 -11.19 -1.78
N GLY A 52 15.37 -11.27 -3.00
CA GLY A 52 14.66 -10.95 -4.23
C GLY A 52 15.18 -9.68 -4.91
N PRO A 53 14.50 -9.22 -5.97
CA PRO A 53 14.88 -8.01 -6.69
C PRO A 53 14.88 -6.78 -5.78
N PRO A 54 15.82 -5.83 -5.97
CA PRO A 54 16.03 -4.72 -5.05
C PRO A 54 14.93 -3.66 -5.07
N TRP A 55 14.06 -3.67 -6.09
CA TRP A 55 12.96 -2.72 -6.25
C TRP A 55 11.88 -3.28 -7.17
N TYR A 56 10.75 -2.58 -7.22
CA TYR A 56 9.73 -2.77 -8.25
C TYR A 56 9.10 -1.42 -8.62
N LYS A 57 8.52 -1.34 -9.82
CA LYS A 57 7.59 -0.29 -10.21
C LYS A 57 6.19 -0.84 -10.31
N GLU A 58 5.24 -0.12 -9.72
CA GLU A 58 3.82 -0.35 -9.94
C GLU A 58 3.14 0.89 -10.50
N LYS A 59 2.17 0.67 -11.39
CA LYS A 59 1.27 1.71 -11.90
C LYS A 59 -0.10 1.55 -11.23
N TYR A 60 -0.65 2.65 -10.74
CA TYR A 60 -1.98 2.67 -10.17
C TYR A 60 -3.02 2.61 -11.29
N LEU A 61 -3.86 1.60 -11.24
CA LEU A 61 -4.98 1.41 -12.16
C LEU A 61 -6.26 2.01 -11.57
N VAL A 62 -6.48 1.83 -10.26
CA VAL A 62 -7.64 2.34 -9.53
C VAL A 62 -7.17 2.88 -8.19
N VAL A 63 -7.66 4.06 -7.82
CA VAL A 63 -7.56 4.63 -6.48
C VAL A 63 -8.93 5.23 -6.18
N ASP A 64 -9.66 4.60 -5.26
CA ASP A 64 -11.01 4.99 -4.84
C ASP A 64 -11.00 5.20 -3.33
N ASP A 65 -10.96 6.45 -2.91
CA ASP A 65 -10.89 6.84 -1.49
C ASP A 65 -12.21 6.56 -0.76
N GLU A 66 -13.35 6.65 -1.45
CA GLU A 66 -14.67 6.41 -0.88
C GLU A 66 -14.88 4.93 -0.57
N ARG A 67 -14.53 4.08 -1.55
CA ARG A 67 -14.60 2.62 -1.42
C ARG A 67 -13.39 2.02 -0.72
N ARG A 68 -12.34 2.81 -0.49
CA ARG A 68 -11.10 2.39 0.18
C ARG A 68 -10.37 1.28 -0.60
N VAL A 69 -10.36 1.41 -1.93
CA VAL A 69 -9.79 0.42 -2.86
C VAL A 69 -8.63 1.03 -3.65
N LYS A 70 -7.53 0.31 -3.72
CA LYS A 70 -6.41 0.57 -4.63
C LYS A 70 -6.14 -0.67 -5.48
N VAL A 71 -5.99 -0.50 -6.78
CA VAL A 71 -5.47 -1.53 -7.70
C VAL A 71 -4.17 -1.03 -8.32
N GLY A 72 -3.10 -1.79 -8.17
CA GLY A 72 -1.79 -1.52 -8.76
C GLY A 72 -1.32 -2.70 -9.61
N GLU A 73 -0.71 -2.42 -10.75
CA GLU A 73 -0.07 -3.41 -11.61
C GLU A 73 1.43 -3.19 -11.62
N PHE A 74 2.20 -4.26 -11.42
CA PHE A 74 3.65 -4.21 -11.53
C PHE A 74 4.00 -4.09 -13.01
N ILE A 75 4.85 -3.12 -13.33
CA ILE A 75 5.25 -2.82 -14.71
C ILE A 75 6.74 -3.04 -14.95
N GLU A 76 7.54 -3.13 -13.89
CA GLU A 76 8.99 -3.34 -13.98
C GLU A 76 9.54 -3.86 -12.64
N GLY A 77 10.60 -4.68 -12.68
CA GLY A 77 11.26 -5.19 -11.49
C GLY A 77 10.42 -6.18 -10.66
N GLY A 78 10.84 -6.40 -9.41
CA GLY A 78 10.12 -7.25 -8.46
C GLY A 78 9.84 -8.65 -9.01
N VAL A 79 8.63 -9.16 -8.77
CA VAL A 79 8.23 -10.49 -9.20
C VAL A 79 8.31 -10.71 -10.72
N LEU A 80 8.26 -9.67 -11.55
CA LEU A 80 8.38 -9.83 -13.00
C LEU A 80 9.77 -10.36 -13.41
N GLU A 81 10.83 -10.00 -12.67
CA GLU A 81 12.18 -10.53 -12.91
C GLU A 81 12.32 -12.01 -12.49
N GLN A 82 11.32 -12.55 -11.80
CA GLN A 82 11.29 -13.96 -11.37
C GLN A 82 10.53 -14.85 -12.37
N GLY A 83 10.19 -14.33 -13.55
CA GLY A 83 9.55 -15.08 -14.64
C GLY A 83 8.02 -14.96 -14.70
N PHE A 84 7.42 -14.07 -13.91
CA PHE A 84 6.00 -13.77 -14.01
C PHE A 84 5.72 -12.81 -15.17
N GLU A 85 4.75 -13.13 -16.02
CA GLU A 85 4.35 -12.26 -17.13
C GLU A 85 3.55 -11.03 -16.65
N ARG A 86 2.78 -11.19 -15.56
CA ARG A 86 1.89 -10.15 -15.04
C ARG A 86 1.67 -10.33 -13.54
N TYR A 87 1.63 -9.22 -12.80
CA TYR A 87 1.28 -9.22 -11.38
C TYR A 87 0.47 -7.98 -11.00
N VAL A 88 -0.73 -8.19 -10.44
CA VAL A 88 -1.67 -7.14 -10.06
C VAL A 88 -2.06 -7.32 -8.60
N VAL A 89 -1.99 -6.23 -7.83
CA VAL A 89 -2.34 -6.19 -6.41
C VAL A 89 -3.57 -5.33 -6.21
N THR A 90 -4.56 -5.87 -5.51
CA THR A 90 -5.71 -5.11 -5.01
C THR A 90 -5.60 -5.00 -3.49
N LEU A 91 -5.63 -3.77 -2.98
CA LEU A 91 -5.72 -3.47 -1.56
C LEU A 91 -7.10 -2.88 -1.31
N GLU A 92 -7.88 -3.56 -0.48
CA GLU A 92 -9.19 -3.11 -0.04
C GLU A 92 -9.20 -3.12 1.48
N ALA A 93 -9.72 -2.04 2.06
CA ALA A 93 -9.89 -1.97 3.50
C ALA A 93 -11.33 -2.17 3.91
N ILE A 94 -11.53 -3.23 4.67
CA ILE A 94 -12.81 -3.62 5.23
C ILE A 94 -12.92 -3.16 6.68
N GLU A 95 -14.13 -2.84 7.11
CA GLU A 95 -14.39 -2.52 8.51
C GLU A 95 -14.30 -3.78 9.35
N LYS A 96 -13.65 -3.66 10.52
CA LYS A 96 -13.63 -4.77 11.47
C LYS A 96 -14.99 -4.81 12.17
N GLU A 97 -15.75 -5.88 11.99
CA GLU A 97 -16.93 -6.12 12.82
C GLU A 97 -16.51 -6.15 14.30
N GLY A 98 -17.15 -5.31 15.12
CA GLY A 98 -16.82 -5.19 16.52
C GLY A 98 -17.12 -6.50 17.26
N LYS A 99 -16.09 -7.15 17.82
CA LYS A 99 -16.31 -8.01 18.98
C LYS A 99 -16.89 -7.12 20.06
N LYS A 100 -18.18 -7.32 20.39
CA LYS A 100 -18.74 -6.81 21.64
C LYS A 100 -17.83 -7.32 22.75
N ASP A 101 -17.28 -6.38 23.49
CA ASP A 101 -16.50 -6.60 24.69
C ASP A 101 -17.41 -7.34 25.69
N GLU A 102 -17.30 -8.67 25.72
CA GLU A 102 -17.89 -9.46 26.79
C GLU A 102 -17.10 -9.16 28.05
N ARG A 103 -17.58 -8.16 28.78
CA ARG A 103 -17.40 -8.03 30.22
C ARG A 103 -17.84 -9.35 30.88
N GLN A 104 -16.98 -10.35 30.93
CA GLN A 104 -17.15 -11.42 31.89
C GLN A 104 -16.63 -10.91 33.25
N HIS A 105 -17.61 -10.52 34.06
CA HIS A 105 -17.47 -10.37 35.48
C HIS A 105 -16.84 -11.64 36.07
N ARG A 106 -15.73 -11.44 36.78
CA ARG A 106 -15.48 -11.92 38.15
C ARG A 106 -16.28 -13.16 38.60
N VAL A 107 -15.56 -14.26 38.81
CA VAL A 107 -15.48 -14.95 40.11
C VAL A 107 -14.11 -15.57 40.28
#